data_AF-D7CS36-F1
#
_entry.id   AF-D7CS36-F1
#
_cell.length_a   1.000
_cell.length_b   1.000
_cell.length_c   1.000
_cell.angle_alpha   90.00
_cell.angle_beta   90.00
_cell.angle_gamma   90.00
#
_symmetry.space_group_name_H-M   'P 1'
#
loop_
_entity.id
_entity.type
_entity.pdbx_description
1 polymer ?
#
loop_
_entity_poly.entity_id
_entity_poly.type
_entity_poly.pdbx_seq_one_letter_code
_entity_poly.pdbx_strand_id
1 'polypeptide(L)'
;MPASGVAQVLIATVGATPEPIVTAALEHAPERAVFIASQETQQVAAQVKEALGLEVYTILLDDAESLSEAYEAAQRALAKALEWEARAITADLTGGTKPMVAGLALALTGQGVTFSYVGGSARDAYGRVQSGSERLRLLEDPTARFFVREWEAFTRAWNGWRFREAQSIVALICAQPLSASNARFFRHLSGVCAGLNAWDSFHHDEALGLLQTHLEPALSIAEAWRHGAKVRVLGALFARQGELQALTQRQRPTRALLGDLLANAERRAFAGRFDDALARLYRGVELAAEVDIAERYGFHLKVAATWPELSPELKRRAGTLLGLKETLDLASDIDLFFGKNGTLAQRLRDDYPKQLKPLLARRHESVLAHGLRSVGAGDYEALRAYLEAQGLRAAEGWPRW
;
A
#
# COMPACT_ATOMS: atom_id res chain seq x y z
N MET A 1 38.15 -9.60 17.32
CA MET A 1 37.02 -10.40 17.84
C MET A 1 35.78 -9.54 17.71
N PRO A 2 34.66 -10.02 17.14
CA PRO A 2 33.43 -9.24 17.21
C PRO A 2 33.01 -9.17 18.69
N ALA A 3 32.67 -7.98 19.18
CA ALA A 3 32.10 -7.83 20.51
C ALA A 3 30.86 -8.75 20.58
N SER A 4 30.82 -9.66 21.54
CA SER A 4 29.66 -10.52 21.74
C SER A 4 28.55 -9.66 22.33
N GLY A 5 27.66 -9.14 21.47
CA GLY A 5 26.45 -8.44 21.90
C GLY A 5 25.62 -9.28 22.87
N VAL A 6 24.83 -8.62 23.72
CA VAL A 6 24.06 -9.26 24.81
C VAL A 6 22.99 -10.18 24.23
N ALA A 7 22.94 -11.46 24.64
CA ALA A 7 21.99 -12.39 24.04
C ALA A 7 20.54 -12.09 24.43
N GLN A 8 20.30 -11.70 25.69
CA GLN A 8 18.95 -11.49 26.21
C GLN A 8 18.89 -10.34 27.22
N VAL A 9 17.95 -9.41 27.00
CA VAL A 9 17.69 -8.28 27.89
C VAL A 9 16.25 -8.32 28.39
N LEU A 10 16.06 -8.07 29.68
CA LEU A 10 14.73 -7.92 30.30
C LEU A 10 14.40 -6.44 30.50
N ILE A 11 13.28 -5.97 29.97
CA ILE A 11 12.70 -4.68 30.31
C ILE A 11 11.52 -4.94 31.25
N ALA A 12 11.51 -4.38 32.45
CA ALA A 12 10.46 -4.63 33.43
C ALA A 12 9.99 -3.35 34.12
N THR A 13 8.68 -3.21 34.30
CA THR A 13 8.10 -2.20 35.20
C THR A 13 8.16 -2.69 36.65
N VAL A 14 8.54 -1.80 37.57
CA VAL A 14 8.79 -2.15 38.98
C VAL A 14 7.62 -1.74 39.88
N GLY A 15 7.04 -2.74 40.55
CA GLY A 15 5.95 -2.56 41.52
C GLY A 15 6.43 -2.50 42.97
N ALA A 16 5.49 -2.63 43.90
CA ALA A 16 5.75 -2.54 45.34
C ALA A 16 6.48 -3.75 45.95
N THR A 17 6.52 -4.89 45.25
CA THR A 17 7.06 -6.16 45.74
C THR A 17 8.13 -6.68 44.78
N PRO A 18 9.32 -7.10 45.28
CA PRO A 18 10.43 -7.53 44.43
C PRO A 18 10.25 -8.93 43.83
N GLU A 19 9.52 -9.81 44.52
CA GLU A 19 9.45 -11.25 44.22
C GLU A 19 9.02 -11.55 42.79
N PRO A 20 7.96 -10.94 42.23
CA PRO A 20 7.50 -11.30 40.89
C PRO A 20 8.51 -10.95 39.79
N ILE A 21 9.27 -9.86 39.97
CA ILE A 21 10.31 -9.43 39.02
C ILE A 21 11.55 -10.31 39.15
N VAL A 22 11.90 -10.71 40.37
CA VAL A 22 12.96 -11.69 40.60
C VAL A 22 12.60 -13.02 39.94
N THR A 23 11.37 -13.50 40.10
CA THR A 23 10.89 -14.70 39.41
C THR A 23 10.97 -14.55 37.89
N ALA A 24 10.50 -13.43 37.33
CA ALA A 24 10.58 -13.17 35.89
C ALA A 24 12.04 -13.21 35.40
N ALA A 25 12.96 -12.55 36.10
CA ALA A 25 14.37 -12.53 35.73
C ALA A 25 15.03 -13.90 35.87
N LEU A 26 14.73 -14.69 36.90
CA LEU A 26 15.27 -16.04 37.04
C LEU A 26 14.80 -16.98 35.92
N GLU A 27 13.52 -16.90 35.55
CA GLU A 27 12.94 -17.73 34.49
C GLU A 27 13.44 -17.34 33.09
N HIS A 28 13.54 -16.03 32.82
CA HIS A 28 14.04 -15.55 31.53
C HIS A 28 15.56 -15.58 31.41
N ALA A 29 16.29 -15.66 32.53
CA ALA A 29 17.75 -15.62 32.60
C ALA A 29 18.41 -14.52 31.73
N PRO A 30 18.01 -13.24 31.87
CA PRO A 30 18.59 -12.15 31.10
C PRO A 30 20.04 -11.88 31.54
N GLU A 31 20.87 -11.42 30.60
CA GLU A 31 22.24 -10.96 30.90
C GLU A 31 22.26 -9.54 31.47
N ARG A 32 21.29 -8.71 31.05
CA ARG A 32 21.10 -7.33 31.52
C ARG A 32 19.63 -7.01 31.65
N ALA A 33 19.29 -6.01 32.48
CA ALA A 33 17.92 -5.55 32.61
C ALA A 33 17.79 -4.03 32.57
N VAL A 34 16.65 -3.57 32.05
CA VAL A 34 16.21 -2.18 32.17
C VAL A 34 14.96 -2.14 33.04
N PHE A 35 15.02 -1.42 34.16
CA PHE A 35 13.89 -1.26 35.07
C PHE A 35 13.24 0.11 34.88
N ILE A 36 11.92 0.12 34.80
CA ILE A 36 11.11 1.34 34.83
C ILE A 36 10.43 1.38 36.20
N ALA A 37 10.89 2.27 37.08
CA ALA A 37 10.42 2.39 38.46
C ALA A 37 9.87 3.79 38.71
N SER A 38 9.00 3.95 39.70
CA SER A 38 8.62 5.28 40.20
C SER A 38 9.55 5.71 41.34
N GLN A 39 9.44 6.96 41.76
CA GLN A 39 10.12 7.43 42.98
C GLN A 39 9.80 6.54 44.21
N GLU A 40 8.57 6.02 44.29
CA GLU A 40 8.12 5.15 45.38
C GLU A 40 8.70 3.72 45.29
N THR A 41 8.95 3.21 44.08
CA THR A 41 9.43 1.84 43.85
C THR A 41 10.94 1.77 43.56
N GLN A 42 11.66 2.88 43.64
CA GLN A 42 13.12 2.93 43.44
C GLN A 42 13.88 1.99 44.39
N GLN A 43 13.48 1.93 45.67
CA GLN A 43 14.12 1.03 46.64
C GLN A 43 13.89 -0.44 46.28
N VAL A 44 12.70 -0.79 45.78
CA VAL A 44 12.40 -2.14 45.29
C VAL A 44 13.26 -2.47 44.08
N ALA A 45 13.41 -1.55 43.13
CA ALA A 45 14.29 -1.72 41.97
C ALA A 45 15.76 -1.99 42.38
N ALA A 46 16.25 -1.30 43.42
CA ALA A 46 17.58 -1.51 43.97
C ALA A 46 17.74 -2.89 44.63
N GLN A 47 16.73 -3.33 45.40
CA GLN A 47 16.71 -4.66 46.01
C GLN A 47 16.72 -5.77 44.96
N VAL A 48 15.90 -5.64 43.91
CA VAL A 48 15.88 -6.60 42.79
C VAL A 48 17.23 -6.62 42.08
N LYS A 49 17.84 -5.45 41.83
CA LYS A 49 19.18 -5.37 41.23
C LYS A 49 20.23 -6.12 42.05
N GLU A 50 20.23 -5.95 43.37
CA GLU A 50 21.16 -6.64 44.27
C GLU A 50 20.93 -8.15 44.26
N ALA A 51 19.67 -8.59 44.30
CA ALA A 51 19.30 -10.01 44.27
C ALA A 51 19.70 -10.72 42.96
N LEU A 52 19.62 -10.02 41.82
CA LEU A 52 19.92 -10.60 40.51
C LEU A 52 21.41 -10.61 40.16
N GLY A 53 22.22 -9.72 40.75
CA GLY A 53 23.66 -9.66 40.50
C GLY A 53 24.06 -9.33 39.05
N LEU A 54 23.16 -8.73 38.26
CA LEU A 54 23.35 -8.40 36.84
C LEU A 54 23.38 -6.89 36.58
N GLU A 55 23.81 -6.49 35.38
CA GLU A 55 23.82 -5.07 34.98
C GLU A 55 22.39 -4.56 34.78
N VAL A 56 21.95 -3.65 35.66
CA VAL A 56 20.62 -3.03 35.62
C VAL A 56 20.75 -1.53 35.36
N TYR A 57 20.04 -1.05 34.33
CA TYR A 57 19.79 0.36 34.07
C TYR A 57 18.38 0.73 34.56
N THR A 58 18.25 1.74 35.42
CA THR A 58 16.94 2.14 35.98
C THR A 58 16.51 3.48 35.42
N ILE A 59 15.31 3.53 34.89
CA ILE A 59 14.60 4.75 34.47
C ILE A 59 13.57 5.05 35.55
N LEU A 60 13.69 6.23 36.17
CA LEU A 60 12.74 6.70 37.17
C LEU A 60 11.65 7.54 36.50
N LEU A 61 10.41 7.29 36.92
CA LEU A 61 9.23 8.08 36.63
C LEU A 61 8.95 9.03 37.79
N ASP A 62 8.60 10.26 37.45
CA ASP A 62 8.11 11.27 38.39
C ASP A 62 6.66 11.02 38.76
N ASP A 63 5.81 10.65 37.79
CA ASP A 63 4.41 10.25 38.02
C ASP A 63 4.13 8.82 37.54
N ALA A 64 3.96 7.90 38.49
CA ALA A 64 3.63 6.51 38.21
C ALA A 64 2.24 6.32 37.58
N GLU A 65 1.34 7.30 37.69
CA GLU A 65 0.01 7.26 37.08
C GLU A 65 -0.03 7.93 35.69
N SER A 66 1.09 8.49 35.22
CA SER A 66 1.21 9.08 33.90
C SER A 66 1.47 8.03 32.83
N LEU A 67 0.44 7.75 32.01
CA LEU A 67 0.57 6.85 30.86
C LEU A 67 1.60 7.36 29.84
N SER A 68 1.64 8.68 29.60
CA SER A 68 2.56 9.29 28.64
C SER A 68 4.01 9.16 29.09
N GLU A 69 4.28 9.39 30.38
CA GLU A 69 5.63 9.28 30.92
C GLU A 69 6.12 7.83 30.91
N ALA A 70 5.25 6.89 31.28
CA ALA A 70 5.53 5.46 31.18
C ALA A 70 5.83 5.02 29.74
N TYR A 71 5.07 5.52 28.76
CA TYR A 71 5.30 5.24 27.34
C TYR A 71 6.67 5.75 26.87
N GLU A 72 7.04 6.98 27.24
CA GLU A 72 8.35 7.56 26.91
C GLU A 72 9.51 6.83 27.61
N ALA A 73 9.33 6.44 28.87
CA ALA A 73 10.30 5.62 29.60
C ALA A 73 10.50 4.25 28.95
N ALA A 74 9.42 3.62 28.46
CA ALA A 74 9.50 2.36 27.74
C ALA A 74 10.24 2.48 26.41
N GLN A 75 10.04 3.57 25.65
CA GLN A 75 10.84 3.85 24.44
C GLN A 75 12.33 4.03 24.78
N ARG A 76 12.65 4.77 25.85
CA ARG A 76 14.03 4.90 26.34
C ARG A 76 14.62 3.56 26.79
N ALA A 77 13.81 2.70 27.41
CA ALA A 77 14.24 1.37 27.82
C ALA A 77 14.58 0.49 26.62
N LEU A 78 13.76 0.52 25.57
CA LEU A 78 14.05 -0.18 24.31
C LEU A 78 15.33 0.36 23.67
N ALA A 79 15.48 1.69 23.59
CA ALA A 79 16.69 2.30 23.05
C ALA A 79 17.94 1.85 23.82
N LYS A 80 17.87 1.73 25.15
CA LYS A 80 18.97 1.22 25.98
C LYS A 80 19.27 -0.25 25.71
N ALA A 81 18.24 -1.10 25.57
CA ALA A 81 18.45 -2.50 25.21
C ALA A 81 19.11 -2.66 23.83
N LEU A 82 18.74 -1.81 22.87
CA LEU A 82 19.37 -1.79 21.54
C LEU A 82 20.81 -1.24 21.57
N GLU A 83 21.10 -0.26 22.43
CA GLU A 83 22.47 0.23 22.68
C GLU A 83 23.38 -0.89 23.22
N TRP A 84 22.82 -1.83 23.99
CA TRP A 84 23.50 -3.04 24.45
C TRP A 84 23.60 -4.16 23.40
N GLU A 85 23.17 -3.89 22.16
CA GLU A 85 23.14 -4.87 21.07
C GLU A 85 22.34 -6.13 21.42
N ALA A 86 21.24 -5.97 22.17
CA ALA A 86 20.39 -7.07 22.60
C ALA A 86 19.85 -7.87 21.40
N ARG A 87 20.05 -9.20 21.41
CA ARG A 87 19.52 -10.10 20.36
C ARG A 87 18.07 -10.51 20.61
N ALA A 88 17.70 -10.65 21.88
CA ALA A 88 16.34 -10.93 22.32
C ALA A 88 15.96 -9.97 23.45
N ILE A 89 14.73 -9.47 23.40
CA ILE A 89 14.19 -8.55 24.40
C ILE A 89 12.88 -9.10 24.92
N THR A 90 12.79 -9.24 26.24
CA THR A 90 11.55 -9.57 26.94
C THR A 90 11.03 -8.34 27.67
N ALA A 91 9.76 -8.01 27.51
CA ALA A 91 9.06 -6.96 28.23
C ALA A 91 8.13 -7.58 29.29
N ASP A 92 8.48 -7.45 30.56
CA ASP A 92 7.70 -7.99 31.67
C ASP A 92 6.69 -6.96 32.22
N LEU A 93 5.43 -7.37 32.25
CA LEU A 93 4.26 -6.56 32.59
C LEU A 93 3.76 -6.84 34.03
N THR A 94 4.57 -7.47 34.86
CA THR A 94 4.13 -8.00 36.16
C THR A 94 4.01 -6.91 37.22
N GLY A 95 5.00 -6.02 37.28
CA GLY A 95 5.12 -4.99 38.30
C GLY A 95 4.69 -3.60 37.80
N GLY A 96 4.46 -2.69 38.73
CA GLY A 96 4.11 -1.29 38.44
C GLY A 96 2.61 -1.03 38.47
N THR A 97 2.25 0.24 38.30
CA THR A 97 0.86 0.69 38.21
C THR A 97 0.25 0.28 36.87
N LYS A 98 -1.07 0.39 36.71
CA LYS A 98 -1.73 0.11 35.42
C LYS A 98 -1.23 1.05 34.32
N PRO A 99 -1.04 2.37 34.54
CA PRO A 99 -0.43 3.24 33.53
C PRO A 99 0.99 2.85 33.14
N MET A 100 1.83 2.43 34.10
CA MET A 100 3.19 1.93 33.80
C MET A 100 3.15 0.71 32.87
N VAL A 101 2.35 -0.29 33.23
CA VAL A 101 2.21 -1.53 32.45
C VAL A 101 1.61 -1.25 31.07
N ALA A 102 0.58 -0.40 31.00
CA ALA A 102 -0.02 0.00 29.73
C ALA A 102 0.95 0.79 28.85
N GLY A 103 1.74 1.70 29.42
CA GLY A 103 2.77 2.47 28.71
C GLY A 103 3.84 1.57 28.11
N LEU A 104 4.33 0.59 28.89
CA LEU A 104 5.28 -0.42 28.42
C LEU A 104 4.70 -1.27 27.28
N ALA A 105 3.49 -1.79 27.45
CA ALA A 105 2.82 -2.58 26.42
C ALA A 105 2.61 -1.79 25.13
N LEU A 106 2.07 -0.57 25.22
CA LEU A 106 1.81 0.29 24.06
C LEU A 106 3.09 0.70 23.33
N ALA A 107 4.16 1.02 24.05
CA ALA A 107 5.42 1.44 23.45
C ALA A 107 6.14 0.31 22.71
N LEU A 108 6.09 -0.90 23.26
CA LEU A 108 6.88 -2.02 22.74
C LEU A 108 6.09 -2.95 21.81
N THR A 109 4.77 -2.79 21.73
CA THR A 109 3.93 -3.53 20.77
C THR A 109 4.41 -3.22 19.34
N GLY A 110 4.62 -4.27 18.56
CA GLY A 110 5.14 -4.21 17.19
C GLY A 110 6.65 -4.01 17.08
N GLN A 111 7.39 -3.96 18.20
CA GLN A 111 8.85 -3.74 18.23
C GLN A 111 9.67 -5.05 18.24
N GLY A 112 9.01 -6.21 18.08
CA GLY A 112 9.72 -7.51 18.07
C GLY A 112 10.17 -7.98 19.46
N VAL A 113 9.52 -7.49 20.51
CA VAL A 113 9.75 -7.94 21.89
C VAL A 113 8.84 -9.11 22.24
N THR A 114 9.26 -9.96 23.17
CA THR A 114 8.37 -10.95 23.79
C THR A 114 7.75 -10.35 25.04
N PHE A 115 6.42 -10.31 25.15
CA PHE A 115 5.79 -9.88 26.40
C PHE A 115 5.73 -11.03 27.40
N SER A 116 5.89 -10.71 28.67
CA SER A 116 5.78 -11.68 29.75
C SER A 116 5.00 -11.11 30.94
N TYR A 117 4.41 -12.01 31.71
CA TYR A 117 3.68 -11.69 32.93
C TYR A 117 3.78 -12.87 33.90
N VAL A 118 4.18 -12.60 35.14
CA VAL A 118 4.16 -13.57 36.24
C VAL A 118 2.84 -13.45 36.97
N GLY A 119 2.01 -14.48 36.83
CA GLY A 119 0.75 -14.61 37.57
C GLY A 119 0.86 -15.64 38.68
N GLY A 120 -0.03 -15.58 39.67
CA GLY A 120 -0.17 -16.62 40.68
C GLY A 120 -1.26 -17.63 40.31
N SER A 121 -1.06 -18.92 40.58
CA SER A 121 -2.17 -19.89 40.63
C SER A 121 -3.06 -19.71 41.85
N ALA A 122 -2.60 -18.97 42.87
CA ALA A 122 -3.35 -18.57 44.05
C ALA A 122 -3.16 -17.06 44.32
N ARG A 123 -4.20 -16.44 44.90
CA ARG A 123 -4.16 -15.03 45.32
C ARG A 123 -4.59 -14.90 46.78
N ASP A 124 -4.02 -13.92 47.49
CA ASP A 124 -4.46 -13.57 48.83
C ASP A 124 -5.82 -12.83 48.81
N ALA A 125 -6.35 -12.51 49.99
CA ALA A 125 -7.62 -11.80 50.14
C ALA A 125 -7.65 -10.40 49.50
N TYR A 126 -6.47 -9.85 49.15
CA TYR A 126 -6.29 -8.55 48.53
C TYR A 126 -5.98 -8.66 47.03
N GLY A 127 -6.03 -9.87 46.46
CA GLY A 127 -5.81 -10.13 45.05
C GLY A 127 -4.34 -10.17 44.62
N ARG A 128 -3.39 -10.17 45.58
CA ARG A 128 -1.95 -10.30 45.32
C ARG A 128 -1.58 -11.76 45.14
N VAL A 129 -0.55 -12.04 44.34
CA VAL A 129 -0.04 -13.41 44.15
C VAL A 129 0.55 -13.90 45.47
N GLN A 130 0.16 -15.11 45.91
CA GLN A 130 0.78 -15.73 47.07
C GLN A 130 2.18 -16.23 46.72
N SER A 131 3.17 -15.90 47.55
CA SER A 131 4.56 -16.34 47.35
C SER A 131 4.66 -17.86 47.24
N GLY A 132 5.33 -18.35 46.19
CA GLY A 132 5.46 -19.76 45.85
C GLY A 132 4.41 -20.30 44.89
N SER A 133 3.47 -19.47 44.42
CA SER A 133 2.43 -19.84 43.43
C SER A 133 2.63 -19.18 42.06
N GLU A 134 3.75 -18.48 41.87
CA GLU A 134 4.10 -17.77 40.65
C GLU A 134 4.25 -18.72 39.46
N ARG A 135 3.73 -18.30 38.31
CA ARG A 135 3.93 -18.95 37.01
C ARG A 135 4.14 -17.89 35.94
N LEU A 136 5.24 -18.05 35.22
CA LEU A 136 5.53 -17.26 34.04
C LEU A 136 4.51 -17.54 32.93
N ARG A 137 4.03 -16.48 32.28
CA ARG A 137 3.27 -16.57 31.05
C ARG A 137 3.95 -15.72 29.99
N LEU A 138 4.13 -16.29 28.80
CA LEU A 138 4.49 -15.54 27.61
C LEU A 138 3.22 -15.01 26.97
N LEU A 139 3.25 -13.74 26.60
CA LEU A 139 2.16 -13.05 25.93
C LEU A 139 2.60 -12.77 24.49
N GLU A 140 1.81 -13.23 23.54
CA GLU A 140 2.04 -12.99 22.11
C GLU A 140 1.72 -11.53 21.79
N ASP A 141 2.59 -10.86 21.02
CA ASP A 141 2.33 -9.52 20.50
C ASP A 141 1.06 -9.55 19.61
N PRO A 142 0.00 -8.80 19.96
CA PRO A 142 -1.23 -8.80 19.18
C PRO A 142 -1.02 -8.31 17.75
N THR A 143 -0.08 -7.38 17.50
CA THR A 143 0.15 -6.86 16.14
C THR A 143 0.75 -7.90 15.22
N ALA A 144 1.61 -8.79 15.75
CA ALA A 144 2.14 -9.93 15.02
C ALA A 144 1.04 -10.96 14.73
N ARG A 145 0.20 -11.26 15.73
CA ARG A 145 -0.95 -12.17 15.60
C ARG A 145 -2.00 -11.69 14.60
N PHE A 146 -2.26 -10.38 14.58
CA PHE A 146 -3.34 -9.78 13.78
C PHE A 146 -2.84 -9.06 12.52
N PHE A 147 -1.55 -9.17 12.18
CA PHE A 147 -0.92 -8.62 10.97
C PHE A 147 -1.19 -7.13 10.78
N VAL A 148 -1.18 -6.35 11.86
CA VAL A 148 -1.58 -4.94 11.82
C VAL A 148 -0.62 -4.15 10.93
N ARG A 149 0.68 -4.39 11.07
CA ARG A 149 1.72 -3.69 10.29
C ARG A 149 1.67 -4.06 8.81
N GLU A 150 1.48 -5.34 8.51
CA GLU A 150 1.34 -5.84 7.14
C GLU A 150 0.07 -5.31 6.49
N TRP A 151 -1.04 -5.26 7.23
CA TRP A 151 -2.30 -4.71 6.72
C TRP A 151 -2.17 -3.22 6.40
N GLU A 152 -1.53 -2.43 7.27
CA GLU A 152 -1.24 -1.03 6.99
C GLU A 152 -0.33 -0.84 5.75
N ALA A 153 0.71 -1.68 5.63
CA ALA A 153 1.60 -1.66 4.47
C ALA A 153 0.83 -2.01 3.18
N PHE A 154 -0.02 -3.02 3.24
CA PHE A 154 -0.92 -3.42 2.15
C PHE A 154 -1.83 -2.26 1.74
N THR A 155 -2.49 -1.61 2.69
CA THR A 155 -3.36 -0.45 2.44
C THR A 155 -2.59 0.70 1.78
N ARG A 156 -1.38 1.02 2.25
CA ARG A 156 -0.52 2.03 1.61
C ARG A 156 -0.14 1.66 0.17
N ALA A 157 0.23 0.41 -0.07
CA ALA A 157 0.58 -0.07 -1.41
C ALA A 157 -0.63 -0.04 -2.36
N TRP A 158 -1.80 -0.51 -1.91
CA TRP A 158 -3.05 -0.49 -2.68
C TRP A 158 -3.47 0.94 -3.02
N ASN A 159 -3.52 1.83 -2.03
CA ASN A 159 -3.95 3.22 -2.23
C ASN A 159 -2.95 4.00 -3.12
N GLY A 160 -1.69 3.55 -3.15
CA GLY A 160 -0.66 4.00 -4.08
C GLY A 160 -0.62 3.30 -5.44
N TRP A 161 -1.60 2.44 -5.74
CA TRP A 161 -1.71 1.68 -6.99
C TRP A 161 -0.56 0.71 -7.27
N ARG A 162 0.18 0.31 -6.23
CA ARG A 162 1.32 -0.62 -6.31
C ARG A 162 0.85 -2.04 -6.04
N PHE A 163 0.03 -2.58 -6.95
CA PHE A 163 -0.67 -3.86 -6.73
C PHE A 163 0.26 -5.07 -6.64
N ARG A 164 1.39 -5.06 -7.35
CA ARG A 164 2.42 -6.09 -7.18
C ARG A 164 3.01 -6.10 -5.77
N GLU A 165 3.28 -4.91 -5.20
CA GLU A 165 3.77 -4.78 -3.82
C GLU A 165 2.69 -5.22 -2.82
N ALA A 166 1.45 -4.78 -3.02
CA ALA A 166 0.31 -5.20 -2.20
C ALA A 166 0.16 -6.73 -2.21
N GLN A 167 0.32 -7.38 -3.37
CA GLN A 167 0.31 -8.83 -3.49
C GLN A 167 1.44 -9.50 -2.69
N SER A 168 2.67 -8.97 -2.78
CA SER A 168 3.81 -9.50 -2.01
C SER A 168 3.58 -9.38 -0.50
N ILE A 169 2.95 -8.31 -0.03
CA ILE A 169 2.61 -8.14 1.38
C ILE A 169 1.55 -9.16 1.82
N VAL A 170 0.52 -9.39 1.01
CA VAL A 170 -0.48 -10.45 1.28
C VAL A 170 0.18 -11.83 1.33
N ALA A 171 1.19 -12.09 0.51
CA ALA A 171 1.94 -13.34 0.55
C ALA A 171 2.68 -13.53 1.89
N LEU A 172 3.22 -12.45 2.48
CA LEU A 172 3.83 -12.50 3.82
C LEU A 172 2.79 -12.86 4.89
N ILE A 173 1.57 -12.30 4.82
CA ILE A 173 0.46 -12.65 5.73
C ILE A 173 0.09 -14.13 5.57
N CYS A 174 -0.01 -14.62 4.34
CA CYS A 174 -0.31 -16.03 4.05
C CYS A 174 0.76 -17.02 4.52
N ALA A 175 2.00 -16.57 4.76
CA ALA A 175 3.08 -17.41 5.29
C ALA A 175 2.97 -17.65 6.81
N GLN A 176 2.08 -16.92 7.49
CA GLN A 176 1.86 -17.05 8.93
C GLN A 176 0.75 -18.06 9.25
N PRO A 177 0.66 -18.57 10.49
CA PRO A 177 -0.47 -19.39 10.92
C PRO A 177 -1.79 -18.60 10.87
N LEU A 178 -2.68 -18.98 9.95
CA LEU A 178 -3.99 -18.32 9.75
C LEU A 178 -5.15 -19.25 10.09
N SER A 179 -6.26 -18.67 10.57
CA SER A 179 -7.54 -19.38 10.58
C SER A 179 -7.96 -19.74 9.15
N ALA A 180 -8.76 -20.80 8.97
CA ALA A 180 -9.22 -21.22 7.66
C ALA A 180 -9.96 -20.09 6.89
N SER A 181 -10.72 -19.26 7.61
CA SER A 181 -11.42 -18.11 7.02
C SER A 181 -10.45 -17.02 6.55
N ASN A 182 -9.44 -16.67 7.37
CA ASN A 182 -8.41 -15.70 6.99
C ASN A 182 -7.57 -16.20 5.82
N ALA A 183 -7.13 -17.46 5.85
CA ALA A 183 -6.34 -18.07 4.78
C ALA A 183 -7.09 -18.02 3.44
N ARG A 184 -8.39 -18.30 3.43
CA ARG A 184 -9.24 -18.17 2.24
C ARG A 184 -9.33 -16.73 1.76
N PHE A 185 -9.62 -15.78 2.65
CA PHE A 185 -9.73 -14.37 2.29
C PHE A 185 -8.45 -13.85 1.66
N PHE A 186 -7.30 -14.02 2.32
CA PHE A 186 -6.02 -13.49 1.84
C PHE A 186 -5.55 -14.16 0.55
N ARG A 187 -5.88 -15.44 0.33
CA ARG A 187 -5.65 -16.10 -0.97
C ARG A 187 -6.42 -15.42 -2.10
N HIS A 188 -7.71 -15.15 -1.91
CA HIS A 188 -8.50 -14.44 -2.90
C HIS A 188 -8.06 -12.99 -3.05
N LEU A 189 -7.74 -12.29 -1.95
CA LEU A 189 -7.22 -10.93 -2.00
C LEU A 189 -5.90 -10.82 -2.78
N SER A 190 -5.01 -11.81 -2.66
CA SER A 190 -3.80 -11.91 -3.48
C SER A 190 -4.12 -12.02 -4.97
N GLY A 191 -5.11 -12.85 -5.33
CA GLY A 191 -5.61 -12.95 -6.71
C GLY A 191 -6.27 -11.66 -7.21
N VAL A 192 -6.98 -10.92 -6.35
CA VAL A 192 -7.51 -9.58 -6.68
C VAL A 192 -6.38 -8.59 -6.97
N CYS A 193 -5.30 -8.60 -6.17
CA CYS A 193 -4.13 -7.76 -6.43
C CYS A 193 -3.45 -8.12 -7.76
N ALA A 194 -3.33 -9.41 -8.08
CA ALA A 194 -2.83 -9.86 -9.37
C ALA A 194 -3.69 -9.35 -10.53
N GLY A 195 -5.01 -9.47 -10.41
CA GLY A 195 -5.96 -8.99 -11.41
C GLY A 195 -5.87 -7.47 -11.64
N LEU A 196 -5.78 -6.68 -10.56
CA LEU A 196 -5.58 -5.23 -10.67
C LEU A 196 -4.22 -4.86 -11.27
N ASN A 197 -3.16 -5.61 -10.96
CA ASN A 197 -1.85 -5.41 -11.59
C ASN A 197 -1.89 -5.70 -13.09
N ALA A 198 -2.57 -6.79 -13.50
CA ALA A 198 -2.77 -7.13 -14.91
C ALA A 198 -3.59 -6.05 -15.63
N TRP A 199 -4.66 -5.55 -15.01
CA TRP A 199 -5.47 -4.45 -15.54
C TRP A 199 -4.60 -3.19 -15.71
N ASP A 200 -3.82 -2.83 -14.71
CA ASP A 200 -2.94 -1.65 -14.74
C ASP A 200 -1.82 -1.73 -15.79
N SER A 201 -1.58 -2.94 -16.32
CA SER A 201 -0.62 -3.24 -17.38
C SER A 201 -1.31 -3.48 -18.74
N PHE A 202 -2.61 -3.20 -18.85
CA PHE A 202 -3.47 -3.43 -20.03
C PHE A 202 -3.61 -4.90 -20.45
N HIS A 203 -3.26 -5.87 -19.60
CA HIS A 203 -3.56 -7.28 -19.79
C HIS A 203 -5.02 -7.58 -19.39
N HIS A 204 -5.97 -6.93 -20.06
CA HIS A 204 -7.40 -6.95 -19.69
C HIS A 204 -8.01 -8.35 -19.63
N ASP A 205 -7.65 -9.27 -20.53
CA ASP A 205 -8.18 -10.64 -20.53
C ASP A 205 -7.72 -11.42 -19.29
N GLU A 206 -6.42 -11.32 -18.95
CA GLU A 206 -5.84 -11.91 -17.74
C GLU A 206 -6.48 -11.31 -16.49
N ALA A 207 -6.60 -9.97 -16.46
CA ALA A 207 -7.23 -9.25 -15.37
C ALA A 207 -8.68 -9.70 -15.14
N LEU A 208 -9.46 -9.85 -16.22
CA LEU A 208 -10.85 -10.27 -16.14
C LEU A 208 -10.95 -11.68 -15.55
N GLY A 209 -10.16 -12.63 -16.04
CA GLY A 209 -10.14 -14.00 -15.52
C GLY A 209 -9.79 -14.07 -14.03
N LEU A 210 -8.75 -13.33 -13.61
CA LEU A 210 -8.33 -13.25 -12.21
C LEU A 210 -9.42 -12.63 -11.33
N LEU A 211 -10.00 -11.49 -11.73
CA LEU A 211 -11.01 -10.80 -10.94
C LEU A 211 -12.33 -11.57 -10.87
N GLN A 212 -12.75 -12.25 -11.95
CA GLN A 212 -13.91 -13.14 -11.91
C GLN A 212 -13.71 -14.31 -10.95
N THR A 213 -12.50 -14.86 -10.89
CA THR A 213 -12.17 -15.99 -10.00
C THR A 213 -12.10 -15.58 -8.53
N HIS A 214 -11.58 -14.38 -8.23
CA HIS A 214 -11.17 -14.04 -6.87
C HIS A 214 -12.01 -12.98 -6.17
N LEU A 215 -12.72 -12.11 -6.90
CA LEU A 215 -13.34 -10.93 -6.28
C LEU A 215 -14.60 -11.26 -5.48
N GLU A 216 -15.53 -12.04 -6.04
CA GLU A 216 -16.75 -12.46 -5.31
C GLU A 216 -16.41 -13.26 -4.04
N PRO A 217 -15.51 -14.26 -4.06
CA PRO A 217 -15.20 -14.99 -2.84
C PRO A 217 -14.56 -14.11 -1.75
N ALA A 218 -13.73 -13.12 -2.14
CA ALA A 218 -13.15 -12.18 -1.19
C ALA A 218 -14.22 -11.25 -0.57
N LEU A 219 -15.15 -10.76 -1.38
CA LEU A 219 -16.26 -9.91 -0.95
C LEU A 219 -17.20 -10.67 0.00
N SER A 220 -17.64 -11.87 -0.38
CA SER A 220 -18.54 -12.70 0.42
C SER A 220 -17.95 -13.05 1.79
N ILE A 221 -16.64 -13.28 1.88
CA ILE A 221 -15.95 -13.47 3.17
C ILE A 221 -15.94 -12.16 3.99
N ALA A 222 -15.65 -11.02 3.35
CA ALA A 222 -15.67 -9.72 4.03
C ALA A 222 -17.06 -9.35 4.57
N GLU A 223 -18.13 -9.69 3.85
CA GLU A 223 -19.52 -9.51 4.28
C GLU A 223 -19.87 -10.42 5.47
N ALA A 224 -19.46 -11.69 5.43
CA ALA A 224 -19.63 -12.61 6.55
C ALA A 224 -18.94 -12.10 7.83
N TRP A 225 -17.80 -11.43 7.70
CA TRP A 225 -17.10 -10.76 8.79
C TRP A 225 -17.74 -9.43 9.22
N ARG A 226 -18.69 -8.90 8.45
CA ARG A 226 -19.27 -7.55 8.63
C ARG A 226 -18.21 -6.44 8.65
N HIS A 227 -17.14 -6.60 7.89
CA HIS A 227 -16.02 -5.65 7.89
C HIS A 227 -16.28 -4.51 6.89
N GLY A 228 -16.91 -3.43 7.36
CA GLY A 228 -17.42 -2.34 6.51
C GLY A 228 -16.45 -1.80 5.45
N ALA A 229 -15.19 -1.54 5.81
CA ALA A 229 -14.20 -1.07 4.83
C ALA A 229 -13.89 -2.08 3.72
N LYS A 230 -13.77 -3.38 4.05
CA LYS A 230 -13.51 -4.47 3.08
C LYS A 230 -14.68 -4.64 2.12
N VAL A 231 -15.90 -4.64 2.65
CA VAL A 231 -17.14 -4.72 1.85
C VAL A 231 -17.24 -3.53 0.90
N ARG A 232 -17.01 -2.31 1.39
CA ARG A 232 -17.06 -1.09 0.56
C ARG A 232 -16.09 -1.15 -0.61
N VAL A 233 -14.82 -1.47 -0.35
CA VAL A 233 -13.77 -1.46 -1.39
C VAL A 233 -13.96 -2.59 -2.39
N LEU A 234 -14.15 -3.82 -1.92
CA LEU A 234 -14.30 -4.98 -2.79
C LEU A 234 -15.64 -4.93 -3.56
N GLY A 235 -16.71 -4.43 -2.94
CA GLY A 235 -18.01 -4.22 -3.57
C GLY A 235 -17.96 -3.14 -4.65
N ALA A 236 -17.30 -2.01 -4.38
CA ALA A 236 -17.07 -0.97 -5.40
C ALA A 236 -16.25 -1.50 -6.58
N LEU A 237 -15.24 -2.35 -6.33
CA LEU A 237 -14.48 -2.98 -7.41
C LEU A 237 -15.33 -4.02 -8.18
N PHE A 238 -16.17 -4.77 -7.47
CA PHE A 238 -17.05 -5.79 -8.07
C PHE A 238 -18.06 -5.16 -9.03
N ALA A 239 -18.64 -4.02 -8.65
CA ALA A 239 -19.55 -3.25 -9.51
C ALA A 239 -18.92 -2.83 -10.85
N ARG A 240 -17.59 -2.80 -10.94
CA ARG A 240 -16.85 -2.34 -12.13
C ARG A 240 -16.37 -3.47 -13.04
N GLN A 241 -16.70 -4.72 -12.75
CA GLN A 241 -16.34 -5.86 -13.62
C GLN A 241 -16.89 -5.69 -15.05
N GLY A 242 -18.07 -5.09 -15.21
CA GLY A 242 -18.63 -4.79 -16.52
C GLY A 242 -17.78 -3.84 -17.37
N GLU A 243 -17.10 -2.87 -16.74
CA GLU A 243 -16.17 -1.97 -17.43
C GLU A 243 -14.96 -2.76 -17.96
N LEU A 244 -14.38 -3.63 -17.13
CA LEU A 244 -13.27 -4.48 -17.54
C LEU A 244 -13.67 -5.44 -18.66
N GLN A 245 -14.88 -5.99 -18.63
CA GLN A 245 -15.39 -6.85 -19.69
C GLN A 245 -15.58 -6.08 -21.01
N ALA A 246 -15.91 -4.79 -20.98
CA ALA A 246 -15.92 -3.97 -22.19
C ALA A 246 -14.51 -3.75 -22.76
N LEU A 247 -13.48 -3.70 -21.91
CA LEU A 247 -12.08 -3.52 -22.32
C LEU A 247 -11.46 -4.74 -23.01
N THR A 248 -12.00 -5.95 -22.81
CA THR A 248 -11.53 -7.16 -23.50
C THR A 248 -11.99 -7.21 -24.97
N GLN A 249 -13.00 -6.41 -25.35
CA GLN A 249 -13.49 -6.32 -26.72
C GLN A 249 -12.58 -5.42 -27.59
N ARG A 250 -11.35 -5.89 -27.85
CA ARG A 250 -10.28 -5.16 -28.55
C ARG A 250 -10.42 -5.12 -30.07
N GLN A 251 -11.58 -5.48 -30.61
CA GLN A 251 -11.75 -5.50 -32.06
C GLN A 251 -11.58 -4.12 -32.68
N ARG A 252 -11.87 -3.05 -31.93
CA ARG A 252 -11.69 -1.65 -32.37
C ARG A 252 -11.26 -0.74 -31.22
N PRO A 253 -10.67 0.44 -31.50
CA PRO A 253 -10.51 1.49 -30.49
C PRO A 253 -11.86 1.86 -29.85
N THR A 254 -11.91 1.98 -28.52
CA THR A 254 -13.13 2.34 -27.78
C THR A 254 -12.91 3.47 -26.78
N ARG A 255 -13.98 4.20 -26.42
CA ARG A 255 -13.95 5.18 -25.32
C ARG A 255 -13.54 4.57 -23.99
N ALA A 256 -13.93 3.32 -23.73
CA ALA A 256 -13.53 2.61 -22.52
C ALA A 256 -12.01 2.49 -22.44
N LEU A 257 -11.35 2.07 -23.54
CA LEU A 257 -9.90 1.94 -23.60
C LEU A 257 -9.19 3.29 -23.46
N LEU A 258 -9.75 4.35 -24.07
CA LEU A 258 -9.22 5.70 -23.90
C LEU A 258 -9.31 6.16 -22.43
N GLY A 259 -10.46 5.98 -21.79
CA GLY A 259 -10.66 6.32 -20.38
C GLY A 259 -9.71 5.54 -19.46
N ASP A 260 -9.52 4.25 -19.72
CA ASP A 260 -8.59 3.38 -18.98
C ASP A 260 -7.13 3.84 -19.12
N LEU A 261 -6.71 4.20 -20.35
CA LEU A 261 -5.37 4.75 -20.62
C LEU A 261 -5.11 6.08 -19.91
N LEU A 262 -6.08 6.98 -19.92
CA LEU A 262 -5.99 8.27 -19.23
C LEU A 262 -5.96 8.10 -17.71
N ALA A 263 -6.80 7.22 -17.16
CA ALA A 263 -6.77 6.87 -15.74
C ALA A 263 -5.43 6.21 -15.34
N ASN A 264 -4.85 5.39 -16.21
CA ASN A 264 -3.54 4.80 -15.99
C ASN A 264 -2.43 5.86 -16.01
N ALA A 265 -2.53 6.88 -16.86
CA ALA A 265 -1.61 8.03 -16.84
C ALA A 265 -1.66 8.77 -15.50
N GLU A 266 -2.85 9.01 -14.94
CA GLU A 266 -3.03 9.61 -13.61
C GLU A 266 -2.38 8.77 -12.51
N ARG A 267 -2.52 7.44 -12.56
CA ARG A 267 -1.86 6.55 -11.59
C ARG A 267 -0.35 6.61 -11.67
N ARG A 268 0.23 6.77 -12.88
CA ARG A 268 1.68 6.97 -13.05
C ARG A 268 2.15 8.33 -12.52
N ALA A 269 1.39 9.40 -12.80
CA ALA A 269 1.67 10.73 -12.27
C ALA A 269 1.59 10.76 -10.74
N PHE A 270 0.58 10.10 -10.14
CA PHE A 270 0.44 9.97 -8.70
C PHE A 270 1.67 9.29 -8.05
N ALA A 271 2.30 8.35 -8.75
CA ALA A 271 3.53 7.68 -8.32
C ALA A 271 4.81 8.48 -8.62
N GLY A 272 4.71 9.74 -9.09
CA GLY A 272 5.84 10.58 -9.47
C GLY A 272 6.54 10.16 -10.77
N ARG A 273 5.94 9.27 -11.57
CA ARG A 273 6.51 8.78 -12.84
C ARG A 273 6.01 9.61 -14.02
N PHE A 274 6.43 10.87 -14.07
CA PHE A 274 5.86 11.84 -15.01
C PHE A 274 6.19 11.56 -16.48
N ASP A 275 7.38 11.04 -16.81
CA ASP A 275 7.69 10.60 -18.17
C ASP A 275 6.72 9.51 -18.67
N ASP A 276 6.45 8.52 -17.82
CA ASP A 276 5.56 7.40 -18.10
C ASP A 276 4.11 7.87 -18.24
N ALA A 277 3.70 8.82 -17.40
CA ALA A 277 2.39 9.48 -17.47
C ALA A 277 2.23 10.31 -18.75
N LEU A 278 3.22 11.13 -19.10
CA LEU A 278 3.20 11.99 -20.28
C LEU A 278 3.15 11.18 -21.58
N ALA A 279 3.90 10.07 -21.65
CA ALA A 279 3.85 9.14 -22.78
C ALA A 279 2.44 8.53 -22.97
N ARG A 280 1.72 8.24 -21.89
CA ARG A 280 0.33 7.74 -21.95
C ARG A 280 -0.64 8.81 -22.39
N LEU A 281 -0.49 10.05 -21.93
CA LEU A 281 -1.32 11.17 -22.41
C LEU A 281 -1.10 11.41 -23.91
N TYR A 282 0.14 11.34 -24.38
CA TYR A 282 0.47 11.41 -25.81
C TYR A 282 -0.27 10.33 -26.60
N ARG A 283 -0.21 9.06 -26.15
CA ARG A 283 -0.96 7.97 -26.79
C ARG A 283 -2.48 8.18 -26.68
N GLY A 284 -2.94 8.80 -25.59
CA GLY A 284 -4.33 9.21 -25.40
C GLY A 284 -4.82 10.16 -26.48
N VAL A 285 -3.99 11.10 -26.94
CA VAL A 285 -4.35 12.02 -28.04
C VAL A 285 -4.57 11.26 -29.36
N GLU A 286 -3.64 10.35 -29.69
CA GLU A 286 -3.79 9.53 -30.90
C GLU A 286 -5.01 8.62 -30.81
N LEU A 287 -5.18 7.95 -29.68
CA LEU A 287 -6.28 7.03 -29.45
C LEU A 287 -7.63 7.75 -29.49
N ALA A 288 -7.70 9.01 -29.02
CA ALA A 288 -8.93 9.80 -29.10
C ALA A 288 -9.37 10.05 -30.55
N ALA A 289 -8.44 10.35 -31.46
CA ALA A 289 -8.76 10.48 -32.88
C ALA A 289 -9.17 9.14 -33.50
N GLU A 290 -8.50 8.04 -33.15
CA GLU A 290 -8.85 6.69 -33.60
C GLU A 290 -10.25 6.27 -33.13
N VAL A 291 -10.61 6.56 -31.88
CA VAL A 291 -11.92 6.29 -31.27
C VAL A 291 -13.02 7.09 -31.94
N ASP A 292 -12.81 8.40 -32.14
CA ASP A 292 -13.77 9.28 -32.78
C ASP A 292 -14.12 8.83 -34.21
N ILE A 293 -13.11 8.43 -34.99
CA ILE A 293 -13.30 7.83 -36.33
C ILE A 293 -14.06 6.50 -36.24
N ALA A 294 -13.66 5.61 -35.32
CA ALA A 294 -14.26 4.28 -35.18
C ALA A 294 -15.74 4.34 -34.77
N GLU A 295 -16.11 5.27 -33.89
CA GLU A 295 -17.50 5.45 -33.45
C GLU A 295 -18.37 6.10 -34.53
N ARG A 296 -17.85 7.10 -35.25
CA ARG A 296 -18.64 7.82 -36.26
C ARG A 296 -18.80 7.03 -37.56
N TYR A 297 -17.80 6.24 -37.94
CA TYR A 297 -17.77 5.60 -39.25
C TYR A 297 -17.67 4.07 -39.22
N GLY A 298 -17.45 3.46 -38.06
CA GLY A 298 -17.45 2.00 -37.91
C GLY A 298 -16.19 1.28 -38.42
N PHE A 299 -15.11 2.01 -38.74
CA PHE A 299 -13.85 1.44 -39.24
C PHE A 299 -12.63 1.95 -38.45
N HIS A 300 -11.48 1.30 -38.61
CA HIS A 300 -10.27 1.66 -37.86
C HIS A 300 -9.36 2.57 -38.67
N LEU A 301 -9.03 3.74 -38.13
CA LEU A 301 -8.20 4.73 -38.80
C LEU A 301 -6.84 4.18 -39.30
N LYS A 302 -6.22 3.24 -38.58
CA LYS A 302 -4.92 2.68 -38.96
C LYS A 302 -5.01 1.38 -39.79
N VAL A 303 -6.21 0.88 -40.09
CA VAL A 303 -6.41 -0.39 -40.82
C VAL A 303 -7.28 -0.13 -42.06
N ALA A 304 -6.64 0.25 -43.17
CA ALA A 304 -7.32 0.59 -44.42
C ALA A 304 -8.28 -0.48 -44.95
N ALA A 305 -8.02 -1.77 -44.65
CA ALA A 305 -8.89 -2.88 -45.05
C ALA A 305 -10.29 -2.83 -44.42
N THR A 306 -10.46 -2.07 -43.32
CA THR A 306 -11.75 -1.89 -42.65
C THR A 306 -12.57 -0.75 -43.25
N TRP A 307 -11.98 0.05 -44.14
CA TRP A 307 -12.58 1.27 -44.64
C TRP A 307 -13.60 0.99 -45.76
N PRO A 308 -14.65 1.83 -45.89
CA PRO A 308 -15.49 1.83 -47.09
C PRO A 308 -14.69 2.28 -48.32
N GLU A 309 -15.34 2.40 -49.48
CA GLU A 309 -14.72 2.97 -50.68
C GLU A 309 -14.39 4.46 -50.47
N LEU A 310 -13.19 4.72 -49.96
CA LEU A 310 -12.52 6.01 -49.83
C LEU A 310 -11.49 6.20 -50.95
N SER A 311 -11.03 7.43 -51.13
CA SER A 311 -10.03 7.72 -52.17
C SER A 311 -8.76 6.87 -52.02
N PRO A 312 -8.16 6.39 -53.14
CA PRO A 312 -6.93 5.59 -53.09
C PRO A 312 -5.77 6.28 -52.36
N GLU A 313 -5.72 7.61 -52.42
CA GLU A 313 -4.74 8.42 -51.71
C GLU A 313 -4.86 8.32 -50.19
N LEU A 314 -6.09 8.42 -49.65
CA LEU A 314 -6.33 8.28 -48.21
C LEU A 314 -5.99 6.86 -47.73
N LYS A 315 -6.39 5.83 -48.50
CA LYS A 315 -6.08 4.43 -48.18
C LYS A 315 -4.57 4.19 -48.10
N ARG A 316 -3.78 4.78 -49.00
CA ARG A 316 -2.30 4.70 -48.98
C ARG A 316 -1.70 5.33 -47.72
N ARG A 317 -2.26 6.45 -47.25
CA ARG A 317 -1.76 7.17 -46.06
C ARG A 317 -1.95 6.39 -44.77
N ALA A 318 -3.04 5.62 -44.64
CA ALA A 318 -3.29 4.80 -43.45
C ALA A 318 -2.15 3.81 -43.13
N GLY A 319 -1.52 3.23 -44.16
CA GLY A 319 -0.40 2.29 -44.01
C GLY A 319 0.97 2.93 -43.75
N THR A 320 1.06 4.26 -43.75
CA THR A 320 2.33 5.01 -43.66
C THR A 320 2.35 6.03 -42.53
N LEU A 321 1.42 5.93 -41.57
CA LEU A 321 1.36 6.82 -40.41
C LEU A 321 2.57 6.62 -39.51
N LEU A 322 3.41 7.66 -39.38
CA LEU A 322 4.64 7.65 -38.57
C LEU A 322 4.48 8.34 -37.21
N GLY A 323 3.47 9.19 -37.05
CA GLY A 323 3.30 10.00 -35.83
C GLY A 323 1.89 10.54 -35.61
N LEU A 324 1.74 11.28 -34.50
CA LEU A 324 0.47 11.87 -34.09
C LEU A 324 -0.03 12.89 -35.13
N LYS A 325 0.86 13.71 -35.69
CA LYS A 325 0.46 14.74 -36.66
C LYS A 325 -0.19 14.10 -37.88
N GLU A 326 0.47 13.08 -38.45
CA GLU A 326 -0.03 12.35 -39.61
C GLU A 326 -1.36 11.65 -39.31
N THR A 327 -1.50 11.14 -38.07
CA THR A 327 -2.75 10.52 -37.59
C THR A 327 -3.90 11.54 -37.54
N LEU A 328 -3.66 12.73 -36.98
CA LEU A 328 -4.63 13.82 -36.92
C LEU A 328 -4.96 14.38 -38.31
N ASP A 329 -3.95 14.56 -39.17
CA ASP A 329 -4.11 14.99 -40.55
C ASP A 329 -5.01 14.01 -41.31
N LEU A 330 -4.75 12.69 -41.19
CA LEU A 330 -5.55 11.68 -41.88
C LEU A 330 -6.99 11.63 -41.37
N ALA A 331 -7.20 11.65 -40.05
CA ALA A 331 -8.54 11.66 -39.45
C ALA A 331 -9.34 12.88 -39.90
N SER A 332 -8.71 14.06 -39.90
CA SER A 332 -9.33 15.30 -40.38
C SER A 332 -9.67 15.24 -41.87
N ASP A 333 -8.82 14.66 -42.72
CA ASP A 333 -9.09 14.57 -44.16
C ASP A 333 -10.22 13.57 -44.46
N ILE A 334 -10.32 12.49 -43.68
CA ILE A 334 -11.47 11.57 -43.71
C ILE A 334 -12.76 12.29 -43.32
N ASP A 335 -12.72 13.11 -42.25
CA ASP A 335 -13.88 13.89 -41.84
C ASP A 335 -14.36 14.84 -42.95
N LEU A 336 -13.42 15.53 -43.61
CA LEU A 336 -13.71 16.41 -44.74
C LEU A 336 -14.27 15.64 -45.93
N PHE A 337 -13.75 14.45 -46.24
CA PHE A 337 -14.28 13.57 -47.28
C PHE A 337 -15.76 13.23 -47.04
N PHE A 338 -16.14 12.99 -45.79
CA PHE A 338 -17.53 12.74 -45.39
C PHE A 338 -18.35 14.02 -45.11
N GLY A 339 -17.82 15.21 -45.46
CA GLY A 339 -18.50 16.49 -45.29
C GLY A 339 -18.74 16.89 -43.84
N LYS A 340 -17.93 16.41 -42.89
CA LYS A 340 -18.01 16.78 -41.46
C LYS A 340 -17.04 17.91 -41.14
N ASN A 341 -17.51 18.82 -40.28
CA ASN A 341 -16.77 19.98 -39.81
C ASN A 341 -16.85 20.09 -38.28
N GLY A 342 -15.83 20.69 -37.65
CA GLY A 342 -15.76 20.91 -36.21
C GLY A 342 -15.60 19.62 -35.39
N THR A 343 -15.08 18.55 -35.98
CA THR A 343 -14.89 17.26 -35.30
C THR A 343 -13.76 17.32 -34.28
N LEU A 344 -13.65 16.31 -33.39
CA LEU A 344 -12.54 16.25 -32.44
C LEU A 344 -11.20 16.18 -33.17
N ALA A 345 -11.08 15.31 -34.17
CA ALA A 345 -9.84 15.17 -34.95
C ALA A 345 -9.42 16.49 -35.62
N GLN A 346 -10.37 17.24 -36.19
CA GLN A 346 -10.11 18.55 -36.79
C GLN A 346 -9.66 19.57 -35.75
N ARG A 347 -10.33 19.66 -34.60
CA ARG A 347 -9.90 20.58 -33.52
C ARG A 347 -8.49 20.25 -33.01
N LEU A 348 -8.21 18.96 -32.75
CA LEU A 348 -6.88 18.51 -32.32
C LEU A 348 -5.81 18.80 -33.38
N ARG A 349 -6.13 18.65 -34.67
CA ARG A 349 -5.24 19.00 -35.78
C ARG A 349 -4.97 20.50 -35.84
N ASP A 350 -6.00 21.32 -35.73
CA ASP A 350 -5.89 22.78 -35.79
C ASP A 350 -5.10 23.34 -34.60
N ASP A 351 -5.27 22.74 -33.42
CA ASP A 351 -4.52 23.03 -32.21
C ASP A 351 -3.08 22.47 -32.26
N TYR A 352 -2.79 21.51 -33.15
CA TYR A 352 -1.50 20.85 -33.24
C TYR A 352 -0.31 21.82 -33.29
N PRO A 353 -0.20 22.74 -34.26
CA PRO A 353 0.96 23.62 -34.37
C PRO A 353 1.09 24.63 -33.21
N LYS A 354 -0.04 25.04 -32.60
CA LYS A 354 -0.06 26.18 -31.66
C LYS A 354 -0.05 25.75 -30.18
N GLN A 355 -0.73 24.66 -29.84
CA GLN A 355 -0.94 24.22 -28.46
C GLN A 355 -0.29 22.86 -28.20
N LEU A 356 -0.66 21.83 -28.97
CA LEU A 356 -0.20 20.47 -28.71
C LEU A 356 1.28 20.27 -29.00
N LYS A 357 1.82 20.76 -30.12
CA LYS A 357 3.24 20.57 -30.47
C LYS A 357 4.16 21.08 -29.35
N PRO A 358 3.96 22.29 -28.77
CA PRO A 358 4.70 22.71 -27.57
C PRO A 358 4.57 21.76 -26.37
N LEU A 359 3.35 21.32 -26.03
CA LEU A 359 3.10 20.40 -24.91
C LEU A 359 3.80 19.05 -25.11
N LEU A 360 3.79 18.53 -26.34
CA LEU A 360 4.38 17.25 -26.70
C LEU A 360 5.89 17.34 -26.93
N ALA A 361 6.44 18.53 -27.18
CA ALA A 361 7.90 18.74 -27.29
C ALA A 361 8.62 18.29 -26.02
N ARG A 362 7.99 18.45 -24.84
CA ARG A 362 8.51 17.96 -23.56
C ARG A 362 8.75 16.45 -23.54
N ARG A 363 7.86 15.67 -24.16
CA ARG A 363 8.07 14.23 -24.35
C ARG A 363 9.28 13.98 -25.25
N HIS A 364 9.42 14.69 -26.37
CA HIS A 364 10.54 14.46 -27.28
C HIS A 364 11.90 14.81 -26.65
N GLU A 365 11.94 15.85 -25.80
CA GLU A 365 13.13 16.26 -25.05
C GLU A 365 13.47 15.33 -23.88
N SER A 366 12.58 14.39 -23.52
CA SER A 366 12.78 13.43 -22.43
C SER A 366 13.90 12.43 -22.72
N VAL A 367 14.64 12.06 -21.67
CA VAL A 367 15.60 10.95 -21.68
C VAL A 367 14.97 9.58 -22.01
N LEU A 368 13.68 9.38 -21.73
CA LEU A 368 12.96 8.15 -22.09
C LEU A 368 12.42 8.17 -23.54
N ALA A 369 12.72 9.22 -24.30
CA ALA A 369 12.38 9.34 -25.71
C ALA A 369 13.65 9.60 -26.56
N HIS A 370 13.88 10.85 -26.97
CA HIS A 370 14.96 11.20 -27.89
C HIS A 370 15.87 12.33 -27.35
N GLY A 371 15.59 12.85 -26.17
CA GLY A 371 16.35 13.94 -25.56
C GLY A 371 17.13 13.52 -24.32
N LEU A 372 17.41 14.48 -23.44
CA LEU A 372 18.26 14.30 -22.25
C LEU A 372 17.66 14.95 -20.98
N ARG A 373 16.43 15.49 -21.06
CA ARG A 373 15.77 16.17 -19.93
C ARG A 373 14.86 15.21 -19.16
N SER A 374 14.61 15.51 -17.89
CA SER A 374 13.53 14.88 -17.13
C SER A 374 12.20 15.59 -17.40
N VAL A 375 11.10 14.87 -17.25
CA VAL A 375 9.74 15.44 -17.30
C VAL A 375 9.25 15.72 -15.89
N GLY A 376 8.69 16.92 -15.66
CA GLY A 376 8.16 17.34 -14.37
C GLY A 376 6.63 17.21 -14.26
N ALA A 377 6.10 17.45 -13.06
CA ALA A 377 4.66 17.47 -12.79
C ALA A 377 3.92 18.48 -13.67
N GLY A 378 4.47 19.70 -13.82
CA GLY A 378 3.85 20.76 -14.62
C GLY A 378 3.72 20.43 -16.11
N ASP A 379 4.66 19.66 -16.68
CA ASP A 379 4.59 19.23 -18.08
C ASP A 379 3.42 18.25 -18.30
N TYR A 380 3.26 17.30 -17.37
CA TYR A 380 2.13 16.37 -17.36
C TYR A 380 0.78 17.10 -17.15
N GLU A 381 0.71 17.99 -16.17
CA GLU A 381 -0.50 18.75 -15.83
C GLU A 381 -0.97 19.62 -16.99
N ALA A 382 -0.04 20.26 -17.72
CA ALA A 382 -0.38 21.09 -18.86
C ALA A 382 -1.05 20.28 -19.99
N LEU A 383 -0.52 19.08 -20.32
CA LEU A 383 -1.14 18.22 -21.32
C LEU A 383 -2.45 17.61 -20.81
N ARG A 384 -2.53 17.23 -19.53
CA ARG A 384 -3.77 16.72 -18.92
C ARG A 384 -4.89 17.75 -18.99
N ALA A 385 -4.62 18.99 -18.58
CA ALA A 385 -5.58 20.09 -18.60
C ALA A 385 -6.06 20.40 -20.02
N TYR A 386 -5.16 20.37 -21.01
CA TYR A 386 -5.54 20.50 -22.41
C TYR A 386 -6.52 19.40 -22.84
N LEU A 387 -6.24 18.14 -22.52
CA LEU A 387 -7.12 17.01 -22.90
C LEU A 387 -8.49 17.10 -22.21
N GLU A 388 -8.53 17.47 -20.93
CA GLU A 388 -9.77 17.71 -20.20
C GLU A 388 -10.61 18.82 -20.85
N ALA A 389 -9.98 19.91 -21.31
CA ALA A 389 -10.65 21.01 -22.03
C ALA A 389 -11.24 20.57 -23.38
N GLN A 390 -10.67 19.54 -24.01
CA GLN A 390 -11.22 18.91 -25.22
C GLN A 390 -12.32 17.88 -24.92
N GLY A 391 -12.70 17.71 -23.65
CA GLY A 391 -13.72 16.75 -23.21
C GLY A 391 -13.20 15.32 -23.05
N LEU A 392 -11.88 15.11 -23.11
CA LEU A 392 -11.25 13.80 -22.94
C LEU A 392 -10.97 13.59 -21.45
N ARG A 393 -11.69 12.65 -20.83
CA ARG A 393 -11.62 12.40 -19.38
C ARG A 393 -11.17 10.99 -19.09
N ALA A 394 -10.38 10.86 -18.02
CA ALA A 394 -10.06 9.57 -17.43
C ALA A 394 -11.32 8.84 -16.96
N ALA A 395 -11.29 7.51 -17.02
CA ALA A 395 -12.25 6.69 -16.32
C ALA A 395 -12.15 6.92 -14.80
N GLU A 396 -13.22 6.65 -14.06
CA GLU A 396 -13.22 6.83 -12.61
C GLU A 396 -12.09 6.04 -11.95
N GLY A 397 -11.45 6.62 -10.93
CA GLY A 397 -10.38 5.95 -10.18
C GLY A 397 -10.88 4.70 -9.46
N TRP A 398 -10.00 3.71 -9.28
CA TRP A 398 -10.32 2.49 -8.53
C TRP A 398 -10.61 2.79 -7.04
N PRO A 399 -11.28 1.90 -6.30
CA PRO A 399 -11.56 2.15 -4.88
C PRO A 399 -10.29 2.05 -4.03
N ARG A 400 -10.26 2.83 -2.94
CA ARG A 400 -9.18 2.89 -1.94
C ARG A 400 -9.67 2.40 -0.57
N TRP A 401 -8.77 1.78 0.18
CA TRP A 401 -8.98 1.29 1.55
C TRP A 401 -9.15 2.42 2.55
#